data_AF-A0A966JBN6-F1
#
_entry.id   AF-A0A966JBN6-F1
#
_cell.length_a   1.000
_cell.length_b   1.000
_cell.length_c   1.000
_cell.angle_alpha   90.00
_cell.angle_beta   90.00
_cell.angle_gamma   90.00
#
_symmetry.space_group_name_H-M   'P 1'
#
loop_
_entity.id
_entity.type
_entity.pdbx_description
1 polymer ?
#
loop_
_entity_poly.entity_id
_entity_poly.type
_entity_poly.pdbx_seq_one_letter_code
_entity_poly.pdbx_strand_id
1 'polypeptide(L)'
;MSEQPTIRYTYTDEAPALATHSLLPVVRAFAAQAGIDVELRDISLAGRIIAAFPERLSEDQRIPDHLTELGAMTLTPEANIIKLPNISASLPQLKAAIAELQAKGYDLPDHPDDPADDAEREIRARYDRVKGSAVNPVLREGNSDRRAPRAVKEYAKSHPHSMGAWSPDSATHVATMGERDFRSNEQSTTVAADGAVRIEHVAADGEVTVLKESVPVLAGEVIDATFMDATALRAFLDREIAEARSSGILLSLHMKATMMKVSDPIIFGHAVRAYFAEVFAEFGDDLAAAGANPNNGLASVLSAAESMPEDRRLAFDAAIAAAYAAGPPLSMVDSDRGITNLHVPSDV
;
A
#
# COMPACT_ATOMS: atom_id res chain seq x y z
N MET A 1 1.47 -35.59 26.74
CA MET A 1 0.47 -35.84 25.69
C MET A 1 0.98 -35.10 24.47
N SER A 2 1.16 -35.75 23.32
CA SER A 2 1.54 -35.04 22.09
C SER A 2 0.40 -34.07 21.75
N GLU A 3 0.70 -32.79 21.55
CA GLU A 3 -0.29 -31.84 21.04
C GLU A 3 -0.84 -32.35 19.70
N GLN A 4 -2.14 -32.17 19.49
CA GLN A 4 -2.80 -32.56 18.26
C GLN A 4 -2.23 -31.71 17.10
N PRO A 5 -1.78 -32.31 15.98
CA PRO A 5 -1.26 -31.55 14.86
C PRO A 5 -2.35 -30.64 14.28
N THR A 6 -2.09 -29.32 14.24
CA THR A 6 -3.07 -28.33 13.81
C THR A 6 -2.51 -27.41 12.73
N ILE A 7 -3.25 -27.28 11.63
CA ILE A 7 -3.01 -26.33 10.55
C ILE A 7 -3.80 -25.05 10.83
N ARG A 8 -3.14 -23.90 10.74
CA ARG A 8 -3.78 -22.58 10.87
C ARG A 8 -4.06 -22.08 9.47
N TYR A 9 -5.33 -22.11 9.09
CA TYR A 9 -5.82 -21.65 7.80
C TYR A 9 -6.24 -20.19 7.92
N THR A 10 -5.68 -19.32 7.08
CA THR A 10 -6.01 -17.89 7.15
C THR A 10 -7.32 -17.59 6.43
N TYR A 11 -8.23 -16.90 7.12
CA TYR A 11 -9.36 -16.22 6.48
C TYR A 11 -8.93 -14.79 6.14
N THR A 12 -9.14 -14.41 4.88
CA THR A 12 -8.62 -13.16 4.33
C THR A 12 -9.75 -12.34 3.71
N ASP A 13 -9.52 -11.75 2.54
CA ASP A 13 -10.38 -10.73 1.94
C ASP A 13 -10.82 -11.17 0.53
N GLU A 14 -11.85 -10.52 -0.01
CA GLU A 14 -12.24 -10.57 -1.43
C GLU A 14 -12.38 -12.02 -1.98
N ALA A 15 -11.81 -12.30 -3.15
CA ALA A 15 -11.96 -13.59 -3.82
C ALA A 15 -11.39 -14.77 -3.01
N PRO A 16 -10.19 -14.69 -2.39
CA PRO A 16 -9.71 -15.74 -1.49
C PRO A 16 -10.64 -16.05 -0.31
N ALA A 17 -11.31 -15.04 0.27
CA ALA A 17 -12.30 -15.27 1.33
C ALA A 17 -13.50 -16.07 0.81
N LEU A 18 -14.04 -15.71 -0.35
CA LEU A 18 -15.13 -16.45 -1.01
C LEU A 18 -14.74 -17.90 -1.32
N ALA A 19 -13.53 -18.11 -1.86
CA ALA A 19 -13.02 -19.45 -2.13
C ALA A 19 -12.86 -20.28 -0.85
N THR A 20 -12.45 -19.65 0.25
CA THR A 20 -12.30 -20.30 1.56
C THR A 20 -13.63 -20.84 2.07
N HIS A 21 -14.74 -20.12 1.91
CA HIS A 21 -16.08 -20.60 2.28
C HIS A 21 -16.44 -21.93 1.60
N SER A 22 -16.04 -22.13 0.35
CA SER A 22 -16.28 -23.38 -0.37
C SER A 22 -15.26 -24.48 -0.05
N LEU A 23 -13.97 -24.12 0.03
CA LEU A 23 -12.88 -25.11 0.05
C LEU A 23 -12.55 -25.59 1.47
N LEU A 24 -12.65 -24.73 2.48
CA LEU A 24 -12.26 -25.06 3.85
C LEU A 24 -13.04 -26.25 4.45
N PRO A 25 -14.37 -26.40 4.22
CA PRO A 25 -15.10 -27.58 4.69
C PRO A 25 -14.54 -28.89 4.12
N VAL A 26 -14.11 -28.88 2.86
CA VAL A 26 -13.49 -30.04 2.20
C VAL A 26 -12.13 -30.33 2.84
N VAL A 27 -11.28 -29.31 3.01
CA VAL A 27 -9.96 -29.45 3.65
C VAL A 27 -10.09 -30.04 5.05
N ARG A 28 -11.01 -29.52 5.87
CA ARG A 28 -11.31 -30.05 7.22
C ARG A 28 -11.72 -31.51 7.19
N ALA A 29 -12.66 -31.89 6.32
CA ALA A 29 -13.17 -33.26 6.24
C ALA A 29 -12.06 -34.28 5.90
N PHE A 30 -11.15 -33.92 4.98
CA PHE A 30 -10.03 -34.78 4.60
C PHE A 30 -8.93 -34.80 5.67
N ALA A 31 -8.55 -33.66 6.23
CA ALA A 31 -7.52 -33.56 7.26
C ALA A 31 -7.90 -34.33 8.55
N ALA A 32 -9.18 -34.31 8.93
CA ALA A 32 -9.69 -35.04 10.08
C ALA A 32 -9.48 -36.56 9.97
N GLN A 33 -9.47 -37.14 8.77
CA GLN A 33 -9.18 -38.57 8.58
C GLN A 33 -7.74 -38.94 8.97
N ALA A 34 -6.83 -37.96 9.01
CA ALA A 34 -5.46 -38.12 9.46
C ALA A 34 -5.24 -37.63 10.91
N GLY A 35 -6.31 -37.27 11.63
CA GLY A 35 -6.21 -36.70 12.98
C GLY A 35 -5.57 -35.31 13.01
N ILE A 36 -5.70 -34.54 11.92
CA ILE A 36 -5.16 -33.18 11.79
C ILE A 36 -6.30 -32.17 11.93
N ASP A 37 -6.16 -31.24 12.87
CA ASP A 37 -7.10 -30.15 13.03
C ASP A 37 -6.80 -29.00 12.05
N VAL A 38 -7.84 -28.29 11.63
CA VAL A 38 -7.71 -27.11 10.76
C VAL A 38 -8.50 -25.95 11.35
N GLU A 39 -7.77 -25.06 12.01
CA GLU A 39 -8.29 -23.88 12.68
C GLU A 39 -8.26 -22.66 11.76
N LEU A 40 -9.34 -21.89 11.77
CA LEU A 40 -9.41 -20.65 11.00
C LEU A 40 -8.82 -19.51 11.83
N ARG A 41 -8.02 -18.65 11.20
CA ARG A 41 -7.49 -17.43 11.78
C ARG A 41 -7.84 -16.25 10.90
N ASP A 42 -8.72 -15.38 11.39
CA ASP A 42 -9.19 -14.21 10.66
C ASP A 42 -8.16 -13.09 10.70
N ILE A 43 -7.55 -12.84 9.54
CA ILE A 43 -6.60 -11.74 9.31
C ILE A 43 -7.11 -10.81 8.21
N SER A 44 -8.41 -10.84 7.91
CA SER A 44 -9.07 -9.90 7.01
C SER A 44 -8.86 -8.46 7.48
N LEU A 45 -9.02 -7.48 6.59
CA LEU A 45 -8.99 -6.07 6.93
C LEU A 45 -10.01 -5.75 8.03
N ALA A 46 -11.25 -6.20 7.87
CA ALA A 46 -12.30 -6.00 8.86
C ALA A 46 -11.96 -6.62 10.21
N GLY A 47 -11.50 -7.87 10.23
CA GLY A 47 -11.11 -8.55 11.46
C GLY A 47 -9.98 -7.82 12.21
N ARG A 48 -8.96 -7.36 11.49
CA ARG A 48 -7.86 -6.59 12.08
C ARG A 48 -8.28 -5.21 12.59
N ILE A 49 -9.26 -4.55 11.94
CA ILE A 49 -9.86 -3.31 12.46
C ILE A 49 -10.58 -3.58 13.78
N ILE A 50 -11.44 -4.60 13.82
CA ILE A 50 -12.20 -4.98 15.03
C ILE A 50 -11.25 -5.29 16.19
N ALA A 51 -10.20 -6.07 15.94
CA ALA A 51 -9.21 -6.46 16.94
C ALA A 51 -8.38 -5.27 17.49
N ALA A 52 -8.29 -4.16 16.76
CA ALA A 52 -7.53 -2.97 17.17
C ALA A 52 -8.27 -2.05 18.16
N PHE A 53 -9.60 -2.21 18.29
CA PHE A 53 -10.46 -1.36 19.14
C PHE A 53 -11.43 -2.18 20.02
N PRO A 54 -10.97 -3.22 20.74
CA PRO A 54 -11.87 -4.07 21.53
C PRO A 54 -12.64 -3.30 22.61
N GLU A 55 -12.05 -2.22 23.15
CA GLU A 55 -12.66 -1.38 24.18
C GLU A 55 -13.89 -0.60 23.69
N ARG A 56 -14.04 -0.43 22.38
CA ARG A 56 -15.18 0.23 21.75
C ARG A 56 -16.32 -0.73 21.42
N LEU A 57 -16.11 -2.02 21.61
CA LEU A 57 -17.03 -3.06 21.14
C LEU A 57 -17.68 -3.80 22.30
N SER A 58 -18.91 -4.26 22.07
CA SER A 58 -19.58 -5.21 22.97
C SER A 58 -18.86 -6.56 22.99
N GLU A 59 -19.09 -7.35 24.02
CA GLU A 59 -18.40 -8.65 24.19
C GLU A 59 -18.62 -9.60 23.01
N ASP A 60 -19.80 -9.59 22.40
CA ASP A 60 -20.18 -10.41 21.25
C ASP A 60 -19.62 -9.89 19.91
N GLN A 61 -19.24 -8.61 19.83
CA GLN A 61 -18.60 -8.01 18.66
C GLN A 61 -17.08 -8.19 18.66
N ARG A 62 -16.48 -8.44 19.83
CA ARG A 62 -15.02 -8.62 19.96
C ARG A 62 -14.59 -9.92 19.31
N ILE A 63 -13.45 -9.85 18.62
CA ILE A 63 -12.75 -11.02 18.10
C ILE A 63 -11.30 -11.04 18.62
N PRO A 64 -10.67 -12.22 18.73
CA PRO A 64 -9.25 -12.30 19.08
C PRO A 64 -8.36 -11.62 18.03
N ASP A 65 -7.24 -11.04 18.47
CA ASP A 65 -6.18 -10.58 17.57
C ASP A 65 -5.39 -11.77 17.02
N HIS A 66 -5.93 -12.39 15.98
CA HIS A 66 -5.30 -13.54 15.33
C HIS A 66 -3.99 -13.19 14.62
N LEU A 67 -3.75 -11.93 14.24
CA LEU A 67 -2.48 -11.57 13.61
C LEU A 67 -1.35 -11.59 14.64
N THR A 68 -1.58 -11.04 15.83
CA THR A 68 -0.64 -11.13 16.95
C THR A 68 -0.43 -12.59 17.37
N GLU A 69 -1.49 -13.39 17.46
CA GLU A 69 -1.39 -14.82 17.76
C GLU A 69 -0.51 -15.57 16.72
N LEU A 70 -0.77 -15.35 15.43
CA LEU A 70 0.00 -15.97 14.36
C LEU A 70 1.47 -15.52 14.34
N GLY A 71 1.75 -14.26 14.68
CA GLY A 71 3.13 -13.74 14.79
C GLY A 71 3.89 -14.35 15.98
N ALA A 72 3.23 -14.59 17.11
CA ALA A 72 3.84 -15.34 18.19
C ALA A 72 4.12 -16.80 17.78
N MET A 73 3.18 -17.39 17.02
CA MET A 73 3.30 -18.77 16.54
C MET A 73 4.44 -18.97 15.56
N THR A 74 4.75 -18.00 14.68
CA THR A 74 5.87 -18.13 13.73
C THR A 74 7.23 -18.30 14.39
N LEU A 75 7.33 -18.01 15.69
CA LEU A 75 8.53 -18.21 16.50
C LEU A 75 8.59 -19.59 17.15
N THR A 76 7.61 -20.47 16.93
CA THR A 76 7.58 -21.83 17.47
C THR A 76 7.81 -22.89 16.38
N PRO A 77 8.49 -24.01 16.70
CA PRO A 77 8.70 -25.10 15.73
C PRO A 77 7.42 -25.76 15.21
N GLU A 78 6.33 -25.66 15.96
CA GLU A 78 5.03 -26.28 15.66
C GLU A 78 4.19 -25.46 14.67
N ALA A 79 4.68 -24.28 14.26
CA ALA A 79 3.98 -23.40 13.33
C ALA A 79 3.69 -24.11 11.99
N ASN A 80 2.40 -24.28 11.69
CA ASN A 80 1.94 -24.77 10.39
C ASN A 80 0.80 -23.88 9.90
N ILE A 81 1.14 -22.93 9.02
CA ILE A 81 0.24 -21.85 8.59
C ILE A 81 0.04 -21.94 7.07
N ILE A 82 -1.23 -22.01 6.64
CA ILE A 82 -1.62 -21.82 5.24
C ILE A 82 -2.07 -20.36 5.06
N LYS A 83 -1.18 -19.57 4.44
CA LYS A 83 -1.39 -18.15 4.20
C LYS A 83 -1.97 -17.88 2.80
N LEU A 84 -3.20 -17.39 2.73
CA LEU A 84 -3.87 -16.96 1.50
C LEU A 84 -3.58 -15.47 1.22
N PRO A 85 -3.73 -14.97 -0.01
CA PRO A 85 -3.63 -13.53 -0.29
C PRO A 85 -4.62 -12.71 0.56
N ASN A 86 -4.19 -11.53 1.03
CA ASN A 86 -4.98 -10.60 1.83
C ASN A 86 -4.74 -9.16 1.39
N ILE A 87 -5.65 -8.25 1.75
CA ILE A 87 -5.54 -6.83 1.43
C ILE A 87 -4.38 -6.19 2.21
N SER A 88 -3.52 -5.47 1.49
CA SER A 88 -2.62 -4.45 2.07
C SER A 88 -3.29 -3.09 1.88
N ALA A 89 -4.08 -2.67 2.86
CA ALA A 89 -5.09 -1.64 2.65
C ALA A 89 -4.49 -0.27 2.32
N SER A 90 -4.96 0.34 1.24
CA SER A 90 -4.81 1.78 1.02
C SER A 90 -5.70 2.56 2.01
N LEU A 91 -5.47 3.88 2.15
CA LEU A 91 -6.31 4.72 3.01
C LEU A 91 -7.79 4.70 2.58
N PRO A 92 -8.14 4.81 1.28
CA PRO A 92 -9.53 4.67 0.84
C PRO A 92 -10.17 3.32 1.21
N GLN A 93 -9.44 2.21 1.04
CA GLN A 93 -9.94 0.87 1.41
C GLN A 93 -10.17 0.76 2.92
N LEU A 94 -9.27 1.34 3.73
CA LEU A 94 -9.44 1.39 5.18
C LEU A 94 -10.70 2.16 5.57
N LYS A 95 -10.89 3.38 5.05
CA LYS A 95 -12.07 4.20 5.33
C LYS A 95 -13.37 3.50 4.91
N ALA A 96 -13.38 2.86 3.75
CA ALA A 96 -14.53 2.08 3.29
C ALA A 96 -14.86 0.92 4.24
N ALA A 97 -13.87 0.19 4.73
CA ALA A 97 -14.07 -0.90 5.68
C ALA A 97 -14.57 -0.40 7.04
N ILE A 98 -14.06 0.74 7.53
CA ILE A 98 -14.55 1.39 8.77
C ILE A 98 -16.02 1.77 8.61
N ALA A 99 -16.37 2.45 7.50
CA ALA A 99 -17.75 2.86 7.22
C ALA A 99 -18.71 1.65 7.12
N GLU A 100 -18.28 0.56 6.48
CA GLU A 100 -19.09 -0.66 6.40
C GLU A 100 -19.30 -1.29 7.79
N LEU A 101 -18.28 -1.32 8.64
CA LEU A 101 -18.39 -1.84 10.02
C LEU A 101 -19.28 -0.95 10.90
N GLN A 102 -19.14 0.37 10.81
CA GLN A 102 -20.01 1.32 11.50
C GLN A 102 -21.48 1.14 11.10
N ALA A 103 -21.75 0.97 9.79
CA ALA A 103 -23.10 0.68 9.29
C ALA A 103 -23.68 -0.65 9.83
N LYS A 104 -22.82 -1.58 10.24
CA LYS A 104 -23.19 -2.85 10.91
C LYS A 104 -23.27 -2.74 12.44
N GLY A 105 -23.09 -1.55 13.01
CA GLY A 105 -23.26 -1.29 14.44
C GLY A 105 -21.99 -1.46 15.29
N TYR A 106 -20.80 -1.51 14.68
CA TYR A 106 -19.54 -1.44 15.41
C TYR A 106 -19.20 0.02 15.73
N ASP A 107 -19.07 0.39 17.01
CA ASP A 107 -18.78 1.77 17.45
C ASP A 107 -17.30 2.15 17.26
N LEU A 108 -16.82 2.05 16.02
CA LEU A 108 -15.43 2.33 15.66
C LEU A 108 -15.24 3.81 15.35
N PRO A 109 -14.12 4.43 15.79
CA PRO A 109 -13.81 5.81 15.44
C PRO A 109 -13.50 5.96 13.96
N ASP A 110 -13.76 7.14 13.40
CA ASP A 110 -13.28 7.47 12.05
C ASP A 110 -11.75 7.54 12.02
N HIS A 111 -11.16 7.35 10.84
CA HIS A 111 -9.73 7.60 10.64
C HIS A 111 -9.48 9.11 10.48
N PRO A 112 -8.74 9.77 11.40
CA PRO A 112 -8.45 11.20 11.28
C PRO A 112 -7.37 11.43 10.22
N ASP A 113 -7.67 12.28 9.24
CA ASP A 113 -6.70 12.65 8.18
C ASP A 113 -5.62 13.58 8.71
N ASP A 114 -6.03 14.58 9.52
CA ASP A 114 -5.14 15.53 10.19
C ASP A 114 -5.48 15.57 11.69
N PRO A 115 -4.78 14.79 12.54
CA PRO A 115 -5.15 14.64 13.94
C PRO A 115 -4.80 15.90 14.76
N ALA A 116 -5.82 16.56 15.30
CA ALA A 116 -5.70 17.80 16.08
C ALA A 116 -5.24 17.55 17.52
N ASP A 117 -5.57 16.41 18.11
CA ASP A 117 -5.28 16.10 19.52
C ASP A 117 -4.61 14.73 19.74
N ASP A 118 -4.26 14.43 21.00
CA ASP A 118 -3.60 13.17 21.36
C ASP A 118 -4.48 11.94 21.14
N ALA A 119 -5.80 12.07 21.29
CA ALA A 119 -6.73 10.97 21.08
C ALA A 119 -6.81 10.61 19.58
N GLU A 120 -6.91 11.61 18.71
CA GLU A 120 -6.89 11.42 17.27
C GLU A 120 -5.52 10.88 16.79
N ARG A 121 -4.42 11.35 17.38
CA ARG A 121 -3.08 10.80 17.10
C ARG A 121 -2.99 9.32 17.49
N GLU A 122 -3.56 8.93 18.62
CA GLU A 122 -3.61 7.53 19.05
C GLU A 122 -4.46 6.67 18.10
N ILE A 123 -5.66 7.14 17.74
CA ILE A 123 -6.56 6.45 16.80
C ILE A 123 -5.86 6.23 15.46
N ARG A 124 -5.24 7.29 14.92
CA ARG A 124 -4.45 7.22 13.68
C ARG A 124 -3.33 6.19 13.80
N ALA A 125 -2.56 6.22 14.89
CA ALA A 125 -1.45 5.30 15.09
C ALA A 125 -1.90 3.83 15.13
N ARG A 126 -3.09 3.54 15.68
CA ARG A 126 -3.66 2.18 15.65
C ARG A 126 -4.07 1.78 14.23
N TYR A 127 -4.77 2.62 13.50
CA TYR A 127 -5.12 2.36 12.12
C TYR A 127 -3.91 2.25 11.18
N ASP A 128 -2.84 2.99 11.45
CA ASP A 128 -1.57 2.94 10.72
C ASP A 128 -0.84 1.59 10.85
N ARG A 129 -1.12 0.84 11.93
CA ARG A 129 -0.68 -0.55 12.11
C ARG A 129 -1.53 -1.55 11.35
N VAL A 130 -2.78 -1.20 11.03
CA VAL A 130 -3.72 -2.04 10.25
C VAL A 130 -3.55 -1.82 8.74
N LYS A 131 -3.30 -0.58 8.29
CA LYS A 131 -3.17 -0.28 6.85
C LYS A 131 -1.82 -0.69 6.26
N GLY A 132 -1.77 -0.78 4.93
CA GLY A 132 -0.60 -1.25 4.18
C GLY A 132 -0.31 -2.73 4.41
N SER A 133 0.93 -3.16 4.13
CA SER A 133 1.35 -4.55 4.30
C SER A 133 1.62 -4.89 5.78
N ALA A 134 0.57 -4.92 6.61
CA ALA A 134 0.67 -5.21 8.04
C ALA A 134 0.89 -6.71 8.35
N VAL A 135 0.36 -7.60 7.51
CA VAL A 135 0.36 -9.04 7.78
C VAL A 135 1.70 -9.70 7.43
N ASN A 136 2.23 -9.45 6.22
CA ASN A 136 3.42 -10.16 5.75
C ASN A 136 4.67 -9.97 6.63
N PRO A 137 4.99 -8.77 7.14
CA PRO A 137 6.14 -8.58 8.02
C PRO A 137 6.05 -9.39 9.31
N VAL A 138 4.84 -9.64 9.81
CA VAL A 138 4.60 -10.43 11.04
C VAL A 138 4.76 -11.93 10.78
N LEU A 139 4.34 -12.43 9.62
CA LEU A 139 4.31 -13.87 9.34
C LEU A 139 5.58 -14.41 8.67
N ARG A 140 6.50 -13.54 8.20
CA ARG A 140 7.67 -13.94 7.42
C ARG A 140 8.94 -14.04 8.27
N GLU A 141 8.89 -14.90 9.28
CA GLU A 141 10.04 -15.27 10.12
C GLU A 141 10.93 -16.32 9.42
N GLY A 142 11.24 -16.06 8.14
CA GLY A 142 12.01 -16.97 7.30
C GLY A 142 12.16 -16.46 5.86
N ASN A 143 13.02 -17.13 5.11
CA ASN A 143 13.27 -16.79 3.70
C ASN A 143 12.20 -17.38 2.77
N SER A 144 12.20 -16.96 1.50
CA SER A 144 11.21 -17.41 0.51
C SER A 144 11.79 -18.46 -0.45
N ASP A 145 11.19 -19.67 -0.49
CA ASP A 145 11.29 -20.59 -1.65
C ASP A 145 10.03 -20.41 -2.52
N ARG A 146 10.18 -19.78 -3.69
CA ARG A 146 9.08 -19.56 -4.63
C ARG A 146 9.43 -20.07 -6.02
N ARG A 147 8.70 -21.08 -6.47
CA ARG A 147 8.90 -21.74 -7.77
C ARG A 147 7.60 -22.33 -8.31
N ALA A 148 7.46 -22.37 -9.63
CA ALA A 148 6.33 -23.01 -10.29
C ALA A 148 6.44 -24.54 -10.15
N PRO A 149 5.41 -25.25 -9.64
CA PRO A 149 5.42 -26.71 -9.60
C PRO A 149 5.49 -27.31 -11.01
N ARG A 150 6.16 -28.46 -11.16
CA ARG A 150 6.32 -29.14 -12.46
C ARG A 150 4.99 -29.37 -13.18
N ALA A 151 3.97 -29.84 -12.47
CA ALA A 151 2.65 -30.08 -13.05
C ALA A 151 2.03 -28.82 -13.66
N VAL A 152 2.18 -27.67 -12.98
CA VAL A 152 1.71 -26.36 -13.48
C VAL A 152 2.50 -25.95 -14.73
N LYS A 153 3.83 -26.18 -14.75
CA LYS A 153 4.66 -25.87 -15.91
C LYS A 153 4.32 -26.73 -17.12
N GLU A 154 4.08 -28.02 -16.94
CA GLU A 154 3.67 -28.92 -18.03
C GLU A 154 2.27 -28.56 -18.54
N TYR A 155 1.34 -28.19 -17.66
CA TYR A 155 0.04 -27.69 -18.06
C TYR A 155 0.14 -26.42 -18.91
N ALA A 156 0.98 -25.46 -18.53
CA ALA A 156 1.21 -24.24 -19.30
C ALA A 156 1.88 -24.49 -20.67
N LYS A 157 2.63 -25.59 -20.83
CA LYS A 157 3.18 -25.99 -22.14
C LYS A 157 2.12 -26.60 -23.05
N SER A 158 1.19 -27.40 -22.50
CA SER A 158 0.11 -28.00 -23.28
C SER A 158 -1.05 -27.04 -23.56
N HIS A 159 -1.21 -26.01 -22.71
CA HIS A 159 -2.22 -24.96 -22.83
C HIS A 159 -1.52 -23.60 -22.77
N PRO A 160 -0.80 -23.21 -23.84
CA PRO A 160 -0.10 -21.93 -23.87
C PRO A 160 -1.11 -20.79 -23.71
N HIS A 161 -0.85 -19.91 -22.76
CA HIS A 161 -1.61 -18.67 -22.62
C HIS A 161 -1.20 -17.69 -23.74
N SER A 162 -2.08 -16.73 -24.01
CA SER A 162 -1.81 -15.67 -24.97
C SER A 162 -0.56 -14.88 -24.56
N MET A 163 0.36 -14.71 -25.50
CA MET A 163 1.52 -13.84 -25.37
C MET A 163 1.44 -12.81 -26.51
N GLY A 164 1.40 -11.52 -26.17
CA GLY A 164 1.41 -10.46 -27.16
C GLY A 164 2.68 -10.52 -28.02
N ALA A 165 2.55 -10.30 -29.33
CA ALA A 165 3.70 -10.21 -30.22
C ALA A 165 4.54 -8.97 -29.88
N TRP A 166 5.87 -9.14 -29.84
CA TRP A 166 6.80 -8.03 -29.66
C TRP A 166 7.33 -7.55 -31.00
N SER A 167 7.25 -6.24 -31.24
CA SER A 167 7.85 -5.59 -32.40
C SER A 167 9.25 -5.06 -32.07
N PRO A 168 10.24 -5.19 -32.98
CA PRO A 168 11.53 -4.50 -32.82
C PRO A 168 11.40 -2.97 -32.87
N ASP A 169 10.29 -2.46 -33.42
CA ASP A 169 9.98 -1.02 -33.50
C ASP A 169 9.19 -0.53 -32.27
N SER A 170 9.13 -1.32 -31.20
CA SER A 170 8.44 -0.92 -29.97
C SER A 170 9.13 0.27 -29.32
N ALA A 171 8.38 1.35 -29.08
CA ALA A 171 8.85 2.53 -28.36
C ALA A 171 8.75 2.39 -26.83
N THR A 172 8.20 1.27 -26.32
CA THR A 172 8.09 1.02 -24.88
C THR A 172 9.47 0.92 -24.25
N HIS A 173 9.70 1.73 -23.21
CA HIS A 173 10.91 1.71 -22.42
C HIS A 173 10.59 2.07 -20.97
N VAL A 174 11.56 1.80 -20.07
CA VAL A 174 11.49 2.23 -18.67
C VAL A 174 12.32 3.50 -18.53
N ALA A 175 11.69 4.57 -18.06
CA ALA A 175 12.37 5.77 -17.59
C ALA A 175 12.60 5.66 -16.07
N THR A 176 13.81 5.96 -15.62
CA THR A 176 14.17 5.99 -14.19
C THR A 176 15.11 7.16 -13.92
N MET A 177 15.09 7.68 -12.69
CA MET A 177 16.13 8.60 -12.24
C MET A 177 17.50 7.92 -12.36
N GLY A 178 18.50 8.66 -12.82
CA GLY A 178 19.88 8.20 -12.95
C GLY A 178 20.82 8.74 -11.86
N GLU A 179 20.35 9.68 -11.07
CA GLU A 179 21.09 10.34 -9.98
C GLU A 179 20.11 10.86 -8.92
N ARG A 180 20.61 11.10 -7.70
CA ARG A 180 19.88 11.68 -6.57
C ARG A 180 18.57 10.95 -6.18
N ASP A 181 18.47 9.69 -6.55
CA ASP A 181 17.43 8.76 -6.10
C ASP A 181 17.95 7.91 -4.93
N PHE A 182 17.09 7.03 -4.42
CA PHE A 182 17.47 6.15 -3.32
C PHE A 182 18.71 5.30 -3.64
N ARG A 183 18.83 4.81 -4.87
CA ARG A 183 19.98 3.99 -5.29
C ARG A 183 21.27 4.79 -5.29
N SER A 184 21.24 6.00 -5.84
CA SER A 184 22.43 6.82 -6.04
C SER A 184 22.95 7.46 -4.74
N ASN A 185 22.06 7.64 -3.75
CA ASN A 185 22.38 8.27 -2.47
C ASN A 185 22.62 7.26 -1.33
N GLU A 186 22.51 5.96 -1.59
CA GLU A 186 22.62 4.93 -0.56
C GLU A 186 24.00 4.90 0.11
N GLN A 187 23.98 4.84 1.44
CA GLN A 187 25.14 4.50 2.27
C GLN A 187 24.78 3.30 3.13
N SER A 188 25.74 2.40 3.30
CA SER A 188 25.55 1.14 4.03
C SER A 188 26.71 0.91 4.99
N THR A 189 26.41 0.31 6.14
CA THR A 189 27.43 -0.14 7.09
C THR A 189 26.99 -1.40 7.82
N THR A 190 27.96 -2.18 8.30
CA THR A 190 27.73 -3.34 9.16
C THR A 190 28.04 -2.96 10.60
N VAL A 191 27.06 -3.13 11.48
CA VAL A 191 27.16 -2.79 12.90
C VAL A 191 28.12 -3.76 13.60
N ALA A 192 29.11 -3.22 14.33
CA ALA A 192 30.16 -4.03 14.92
C ALA A 192 29.75 -4.74 16.23
N ALA A 193 28.81 -4.16 16.97
CA ALA A 193 28.36 -4.65 18.28
C ALA A 193 26.91 -4.24 18.54
N ASP A 194 26.20 -5.00 19.36
CA ASP A 194 24.85 -4.68 19.81
C ASP A 194 24.78 -3.26 20.40
N GLY A 195 23.69 -2.56 20.12
CA GLY A 195 23.50 -1.20 20.59
C GLY A 195 22.18 -0.59 20.11
N ALA A 196 22.16 0.74 20.02
CA ALA A 196 21.07 1.48 19.40
C ALA A 196 21.62 2.68 18.64
N VAL A 197 20.99 3.01 17.51
CA VAL A 197 21.26 4.23 16.76
C VAL A 197 20.11 5.22 16.92
N ARG A 198 20.43 6.53 16.87
CA ARG A 198 19.46 7.63 16.85
C ARG A 198 19.44 8.24 15.45
N ILE A 199 18.26 8.56 14.94
CA ILE A 199 18.08 9.27 13.67
C ILE A 199 17.67 10.70 13.98
N GLU A 200 18.46 11.67 13.54
CA GLU A 200 18.24 13.09 13.78
C GLU A 200 18.45 13.92 12.51
N HIS A 201 17.72 15.02 12.43
CA HIS A 201 17.89 16.05 11.42
C HIS A 201 18.55 17.26 12.07
N VAL A 202 19.66 17.72 11.50
CA VAL A 202 20.33 18.97 11.89
C VAL A 202 20.02 20.01 10.83
N ALA A 203 19.23 21.01 11.19
CA ALA A 203 18.83 22.09 10.30
C ALA A 203 20.01 23.04 10.00
N ALA A 204 19.86 23.88 8.98
CA ALA A 204 20.92 24.78 8.51
C ALA A 204 21.35 25.83 9.56
N ASP A 205 20.46 26.16 10.50
CA ASP A 205 20.72 27.03 11.65
C ASP A 205 21.29 26.29 12.87
N GLY A 206 21.45 24.97 12.77
CA GLY A 206 21.96 24.11 13.84
C GLY A 206 20.89 23.55 14.77
N GLU A 207 19.59 23.83 14.55
CA GLU A 207 18.52 23.19 15.31
C GLU A 207 18.52 21.68 15.07
N VAL A 208 18.43 20.89 16.15
CA VAL A 208 18.40 19.42 16.08
C VAL A 208 16.99 18.92 16.35
N THR A 209 16.43 18.23 15.37
CA THR A 209 15.16 17.51 15.51
C THR A 209 15.42 16.01 15.54
N VAL A 210 15.06 15.36 16.64
CA VAL A 210 15.12 13.88 16.71
C VAL A 210 13.96 13.30 15.92
N LEU A 211 14.27 12.57 14.84
CA LEU A 211 13.28 11.88 14.02
C LEU A 211 12.93 10.51 14.61
N LYS A 212 13.92 9.82 15.17
CA LYS A 212 13.74 8.54 15.88
C LYS A 212 14.78 8.38 16.97
N GLU A 213 14.32 8.37 18.22
CA GLU A 213 15.19 8.35 19.40
C GLU A 213 16.05 7.09 19.50
N SER A 214 15.48 5.92 19.19
CA SER A 214 16.18 4.65 19.32
C SER A 214 15.74 3.65 18.25
N VAL A 215 16.74 3.09 17.57
CA VAL A 215 16.66 1.91 16.70
C VAL A 215 17.66 0.89 17.26
N PRO A 216 17.20 -0.13 17.99
CA PRO A 216 18.07 -1.21 18.43
C PRO A 216 18.73 -1.89 17.23
N VAL A 217 20.02 -2.19 17.36
CA VAL A 217 20.81 -2.87 16.33
C VAL A 217 21.63 -4.00 16.94
N LEU A 218 21.90 -5.03 16.15
CA LEU A 218 22.69 -6.21 16.52
C LEU A 218 24.09 -6.20 15.92
N ALA A 219 25.02 -6.89 16.56
CA ALA A 219 26.33 -7.19 15.99
C ALA A 219 26.18 -7.97 14.67
N GLY A 220 26.78 -7.46 13.60
CA GLY A 220 26.69 -8.02 12.25
C GLY A 220 25.44 -7.58 11.47
N GLU A 221 24.54 -6.79 12.05
CA GLU A 221 23.40 -6.22 11.33
C GLU A 221 23.88 -5.22 10.27
N VAL A 222 23.29 -5.30 9.08
CA VAL A 222 23.52 -4.31 8.02
C VAL A 222 22.43 -3.25 8.12
N ILE A 223 22.84 -1.99 8.20
CA ILE A 223 21.93 -0.85 8.15
C ILE A 223 22.29 0.05 6.98
N ASP A 224 21.25 0.52 6.31
CA ASP A 224 21.36 1.38 5.13
C ASP A 224 20.61 2.69 5.38
N ALA A 225 21.17 3.79 4.88
CA ALA A 225 20.54 5.10 4.88
C ALA A 225 20.59 5.71 3.48
N THR A 226 19.47 6.28 3.05
CA THR A 226 19.35 6.89 1.74
C THR A 226 18.26 7.97 1.73
N PHE A 227 18.19 8.76 0.66
CA PHE A 227 17.15 9.76 0.45
C PHE A 227 16.89 9.95 -1.05
N MET A 228 15.71 10.49 -1.38
CA MET A 228 15.36 10.92 -2.74
C MET A 228 15.24 12.45 -2.75
N ASP A 229 15.95 13.10 -3.67
CA ASP A 229 15.88 14.55 -3.84
C ASP A 229 14.56 14.93 -4.57
N ALA A 230 13.67 15.62 -3.85
CA ALA A 230 12.37 16.03 -4.38
C ALA A 230 12.46 17.04 -5.54
N THR A 231 13.55 17.81 -5.64
CA THR A 231 13.77 18.72 -6.78
C THR A 231 14.23 17.94 -8.00
N ALA A 232 15.14 16.98 -7.82
CA ALA A 232 15.56 16.08 -8.89
C ALA A 232 14.40 15.21 -9.40
N LEU A 233 13.55 14.70 -8.49
CA LEU A 233 12.35 13.94 -8.84
C LEU A 233 11.40 14.77 -9.71
N ARG A 234 11.11 16.02 -9.33
CA ARG A 234 10.22 16.90 -10.11
C ARG A 234 10.80 17.18 -11.50
N ALA A 235 12.09 17.52 -11.59
CA ALA A 235 12.76 17.74 -12.87
C ALA A 235 12.79 16.48 -13.76
N PHE A 236 12.92 15.29 -13.15
CA PHE A 236 12.77 14.02 -13.83
C PHE A 236 11.35 13.87 -14.41
N LEU A 237 10.32 14.01 -13.57
CA LEU A 237 8.92 13.86 -13.98
C LEU A 237 8.54 14.83 -15.11
N ASP A 238 8.91 16.11 -14.99
CA ASP A 238 8.61 17.13 -16.01
C ASP A 238 9.23 16.77 -17.37
N ARG A 239 10.47 16.27 -17.36
CA ARG A 239 11.16 15.81 -18.58
C ARG A 239 10.46 14.59 -19.20
N GLU A 240 10.15 13.57 -18.41
CA GLU A 240 9.54 12.34 -18.92
C GLU A 240 8.11 12.57 -19.43
N ILE A 241 7.35 13.47 -18.79
CA ILE A 241 6.03 13.91 -19.27
C ILE A 241 6.17 14.61 -20.63
N ALA A 242 7.15 15.51 -20.77
CA ALA A 242 7.41 16.21 -22.04
C ALA A 242 7.89 15.25 -23.14
N GLU A 243 8.76 14.29 -22.80
CA GLU A 243 9.23 13.26 -23.73
C GLU A 243 8.07 12.41 -24.22
N ALA A 244 7.27 11.83 -23.31
CA ALA A 244 6.14 10.98 -23.65
C ALA A 244 5.18 11.69 -24.63
N ARG A 245 4.97 13.00 -24.40
CA ARG A 245 4.15 13.84 -25.27
C ARG A 245 4.78 14.00 -26.66
N SER A 246 6.07 14.37 -26.71
CA SER A 246 6.78 14.60 -27.97
C SER A 246 6.94 13.32 -28.81
N SER A 247 7.07 12.18 -28.14
CA SER A 247 7.22 10.85 -28.73
C SER A 247 5.88 10.18 -29.06
N GLY A 248 4.75 10.76 -28.64
CA GLY A 248 3.41 10.23 -28.89
C GLY A 248 3.15 8.88 -28.23
N ILE A 249 3.74 8.63 -27.06
CA ILE A 249 3.58 7.37 -26.30
C ILE A 249 2.71 7.58 -25.06
N LEU A 250 2.12 6.50 -24.56
CA LEU A 250 1.40 6.51 -23.29
C LEU A 250 2.37 6.73 -22.14
N LEU A 251 2.04 7.66 -21.25
CA LEU A 251 2.71 7.80 -19.97
C LEU A 251 2.08 6.86 -18.94
N SER A 252 2.92 6.14 -18.20
CA SER A 252 2.51 5.27 -17.11
C SER A 252 3.50 5.38 -15.95
N LEU A 253 2.97 5.43 -14.74
CA LEU A 253 3.67 5.44 -13.48
C LEU A 253 3.45 4.09 -12.78
N HIS A 254 4.53 3.42 -12.41
CA HIS A 254 4.49 2.08 -11.78
C HIS A 254 5.13 2.17 -10.41
N MET A 255 4.32 2.03 -9.36
CA MET A 255 4.76 2.19 -7.97
C MET A 255 4.30 1.01 -7.12
N LYS A 256 4.56 1.04 -5.81
CA LYS A 256 4.08 0.03 -4.88
C LYS A 256 3.49 0.67 -3.62
N ALA A 257 2.61 1.65 -3.83
CA ALA A 257 2.12 2.58 -2.80
C ALA A 257 1.51 1.93 -1.55
N THR A 258 0.90 0.75 -1.67
CA THR A 258 0.32 0.02 -0.53
C THR A 258 1.38 -0.63 0.37
N MET A 259 2.47 -1.11 -0.22
CA MET A 259 3.58 -1.72 0.50
C MET A 259 4.50 -0.63 1.06
N MET A 260 4.89 0.31 0.20
CA MET A 260 5.73 1.45 0.52
C MET A 260 4.88 2.62 1.04
N LYS A 261 4.17 2.39 2.14
CA LYS A 261 3.07 3.23 2.65
C LYS A 261 3.43 4.69 3.01
N VAL A 262 4.71 5.05 2.95
CA VAL A 262 5.22 6.41 3.23
C VAL A 262 5.83 7.03 1.97
N SER A 263 6.84 6.40 1.38
CA SER A 263 7.59 6.98 0.25
C SER A 263 6.75 7.11 -1.02
N ASP A 264 6.10 6.02 -1.42
CA ASP A 264 5.51 5.92 -2.75
C ASP A 264 4.27 6.80 -2.92
N PRO A 265 3.37 6.97 -1.93
CA PRO A 265 2.32 7.97 -2.00
C PRO A 265 2.84 9.40 -2.21
N ILE A 266 3.99 9.75 -1.61
CA ILE A 266 4.61 11.07 -1.79
C ILE A 266 5.13 11.22 -3.23
N ILE A 267 5.83 10.21 -3.74
CA ILE A 267 6.33 10.17 -5.13
C ILE A 267 5.14 10.24 -6.12
N PHE A 268 4.07 9.49 -5.86
CA PHE A 268 2.85 9.51 -6.65
C PHE A 268 2.22 10.90 -6.68
N GLY A 269 2.12 11.58 -5.53
CA GLY A 269 1.62 12.94 -5.47
C GLY A 269 2.48 13.95 -6.22
N HIS A 270 3.80 13.75 -6.27
CA HIS A 270 4.67 14.54 -7.15
C HIS A 270 4.35 14.32 -8.63
N ALA A 271 4.08 13.07 -9.06
CA ALA A 271 3.69 12.78 -10.43
C ALA A 271 2.31 13.38 -10.80
N VAL A 272 1.33 13.31 -9.90
CA VAL A 272 0.02 13.98 -10.08
C VAL A 272 0.22 15.48 -10.25
N ARG A 273 0.99 16.13 -9.36
CA ARG A 273 1.28 17.57 -9.46
C ARG A 273 2.05 17.93 -10.72
N ALA A 274 3.00 17.11 -11.16
CA ALA A 274 3.78 17.37 -12.37
C ALA A 274 2.90 17.28 -13.64
N TYR A 275 2.03 16.27 -13.73
CA TYR A 275 1.12 16.12 -14.88
C TYR A 275 0.09 17.26 -14.95
N PHE A 276 -0.44 17.68 -13.80
CA PHE A 276 -1.44 18.75 -13.70
C PHE A 276 -0.84 20.07 -13.21
N ALA A 277 0.40 20.39 -13.60
CA ALA A 277 1.16 21.52 -13.04
C ALA A 277 0.41 22.86 -13.12
N GLU A 278 -0.18 23.17 -14.28
CA GLU A 278 -0.96 24.40 -14.47
C GLU A 278 -2.22 24.44 -13.60
N VAL A 279 -2.88 23.30 -13.41
CA VAL A 279 -4.07 23.21 -12.53
C VAL A 279 -3.67 23.48 -11.08
N PHE A 280 -2.57 22.90 -10.60
CA PHE A 280 -2.09 23.16 -9.24
C PHE A 280 -1.53 24.59 -9.07
N ALA A 281 -1.02 25.21 -10.13
CA ALA A 281 -0.60 26.61 -10.10
C ALA A 281 -1.80 27.57 -9.95
N GLU A 282 -2.94 27.27 -10.59
CA GLU A 282 -4.13 28.13 -10.56
C GLU A 282 -5.07 27.85 -9.36
N PHE A 283 -5.25 26.57 -9.00
CA PHE A 283 -6.25 26.13 -8.02
C PHE A 283 -5.63 25.55 -6.74
N GLY A 284 -4.31 25.60 -6.58
CA GLY A 284 -3.60 24.95 -5.47
C GLY A 284 -4.11 25.31 -4.07
N ASP A 285 -4.35 26.60 -3.82
CA ASP A 285 -4.86 27.08 -2.54
C ASP A 285 -6.30 26.65 -2.28
N ASP A 286 -7.16 26.66 -3.31
CA ASP A 286 -8.55 26.21 -3.22
C ASP A 286 -8.61 24.70 -2.93
N LEU A 287 -7.79 23.92 -3.64
CA LEU A 287 -7.68 22.48 -3.44
C LEU A 287 -7.16 22.15 -2.05
N ALA A 288 -6.16 22.89 -1.55
CA ALA A 288 -5.66 22.71 -0.19
C ALA A 288 -6.73 23.04 0.86
N ALA A 289 -7.48 24.14 0.69
CA ALA A 289 -8.58 24.51 1.57
C ALA A 289 -9.72 23.49 1.55
N ALA A 290 -9.97 22.86 0.40
CA ALA A 290 -10.94 21.78 0.24
C ALA A 290 -10.45 20.41 0.75
N GLY A 291 -9.21 20.31 1.25
CA GLY A 291 -8.63 19.07 1.78
C GLY A 291 -8.15 18.09 0.70
N ALA A 292 -7.90 18.55 -0.53
CA ALA A 292 -7.35 17.72 -1.59
C ALA A 292 -5.96 17.18 -1.20
N ASN A 293 -5.75 15.88 -1.41
CA ASN A 293 -4.46 15.24 -1.18
C ASN A 293 -4.01 14.47 -2.43
N PRO A 294 -3.14 15.05 -3.27
CA PRO A 294 -2.64 14.37 -4.48
C PRO A 294 -1.80 13.13 -4.17
N ASN A 295 -1.29 12.96 -2.95
CA ASN A 295 -0.63 11.70 -2.55
C ASN A 295 -1.62 10.53 -2.49
N ASN A 296 -2.92 10.80 -2.39
CA ASN A 296 -4.01 9.84 -2.51
C ASN A 296 -4.56 9.73 -3.95
N GLY A 297 -3.90 10.38 -4.91
CA GLY A 297 -4.22 10.35 -6.34
C GLY A 297 -5.26 11.37 -6.80
N LEU A 298 -5.46 11.42 -8.12
CA LEU A 298 -6.36 12.38 -8.77
C LEU A 298 -7.80 12.25 -8.27
N ALA A 299 -8.27 11.04 -7.93
CA ALA A 299 -9.62 10.85 -7.40
C ALA A 299 -9.85 11.66 -6.10
N SER A 300 -8.83 11.76 -5.23
CA SER A 300 -8.90 12.59 -4.02
C SER A 300 -8.97 14.08 -4.34
N VAL A 301 -8.31 14.52 -5.42
CA VAL A 301 -8.31 15.91 -5.87
C VAL A 301 -9.67 16.28 -6.47
N LEU A 302 -10.20 15.42 -7.35
CA LEU A 302 -11.51 15.60 -7.97
C LEU A 302 -12.63 15.62 -6.92
N SER A 303 -12.61 14.71 -5.95
CA SER A 303 -13.61 14.66 -4.89
C SER A 303 -13.57 15.90 -3.98
N ALA A 304 -12.37 16.38 -3.62
CA ALA A 304 -12.25 17.61 -2.84
C ALA A 304 -12.81 18.83 -3.58
N ALA A 305 -12.58 18.92 -4.90
CA ALA A 305 -13.07 20.01 -5.75
C ALA A 305 -14.62 20.10 -5.80
N GLU A 306 -15.35 19.02 -5.49
CA GLU A 306 -16.82 19.04 -5.42
C GLU A 306 -17.35 19.99 -4.33
N SER A 307 -16.54 20.27 -3.30
CA SER A 307 -16.89 21.19 -2.21
C SER A 307 -16.64 22.67 -2.55
N MET A 308 -15.99 22.96 -3.69
CA MET A 308 -15.69 24.32 -4.12
C MET A 308 -16.94 25.06 -4.63
N PRO A 309 -16.96 26.40 -4.61
CA PRO A 309 -17.99 27.20 -5.28
C PRO A 309 -18.17 26.78 -6.75
N GLU A 310 -19.42 26.75 -7.23
CA GLU A 310 -19.76 26.18 -8.54
C GLU A 310 -18.98 26.80 -9.70
N ASP A 311 -18.79 28.11 -9.69
CA ASP A 311 -18.01 28.84 -10.69
C ASP A 311 -16.53 28.44 -10.68
N ARG A 312 -15.93 28.31 -9.50
CA ARG A 312 -14.55 27.82 -9.36
C ARG A 312 -14.42 26.35 -9.73
N ARG A 313 -15.39 25.51 -9.37
CA ARG A 313 -15.42 24.09 -9.75
C ARG A 313 -15.49 23.92 -11.27
N LEU A 314 -16.35 24.67 -11.95
CA LEU A 314 -16.43 24.64 -13.42
C LEU A 314 -15.14 25.08 -14.10
N ALA A 315 -14.45 26.09 -13.56
CA ALA A 315 -13.14 26.52 -14.05
C ALA A 315 -12.07 25.43 -13.83
N PHE A 316 -12.08 24.78 -12.66
CA PHE A 316 -11.20 23.65 -12.36
C PHE A 316 -11.44 22.46 -13.31
N ASP A 317 -12.70 22.07 -13.55
CA ASP A 317 -13.05 20.98 -14.46
C ASP A 317 -12.54 21.26 -15.89
N ALA A 318 -12.67 22.51 -16.34
CA ALA A 318 -12.15 22.95 -17.64
C ALA A 318 -10.61 22.89 -17.68
N ALA A 319 -9.93 23.27 -16.59
CA ALA A 319 -8.48 23.19 -16.48
C ALA A 319 -7.97 21.74 -16.48
N ILE A 320 -8.67 20.81 -15.83
CA ILE A 320 -8.37 19.37 -15.90
C ILE A 320 -8.49 18.85 -17.34
N ALA A 321 -9.58 19.19 -18.03
CA ALA A 321 -9.77 18.80 -19.43
C ALA A 321 -8.67 19.38 -20.34
N ALA A 322 -8.27 20.64 -20.12
CA ALA A 322 -7.18 21.28 -20.84
C ALA A 322 -5.83 20.61 -20.55
N ALA A 323 -5.56 20.21 -19.30
CA ALA A 323 -4.34 19.49 -18.94
C ALA A 323 -4.25 18.13 -19.66
N TYR A 324 -5.34 17.37 -19.73
CA TYR A 324 -5.38 16.13 -20.51
C TYR A 324 -5.15 16.35 -22.01
N ALA A 325 -5.75 17.41 -22.58
CA ALA A 325 -5.57 17.74 -24.00
C ALA A 325 -4.13 18.23 -24.30
N ALA A 326 -3.50 18.89 -23.35
CA ALA A 326 -2.15 19.41 -23.48
C ALA A 326 -1.06 18.38 -23.17
N GLY A 327 -1.30 17.45 -22.24
CA GLY A 327 -0.34 16.44 -21.79
C GLY A 327 -0.22 15.21 -22.70
N PRO A 328 0.70 14.28 -22.40
CA PRO A 328 0.71 12.97 -23.05
C PRO A 328 -0.53 12.16 -22.64
N PRO A 329 -1.02 11.26 -23.50
CA PRO A 329 -2.06 10.32 -23.10
C PRO A 329 -1.55 9.43 -21.95
N LEU A 330 -2.40 9.20 -20.94
CA LEU A 330 -2.09 8.32 -19.82
C LEU A 330 -2.52 6.89 -20.10
N SER A 331 -1.78 5.93 -19.54
CA SER A 331 -2.29 4.57 -19.38
C SER A 331 -3.59 4.57 -18.55
N MET A 332 -4.53 3.69 -18.92
CA MET A 332 -5.86 3.62 -18.33
C MET A 332 -5.98 2.34 -17.48
N VAL A 333 -6.57 2.49 -16.30
CA VAL A 333 -7.02 1.37 -15.46
C VAL A 333 -8.36 0.86 -15.98
N ASP A 334 -9.28 1.78 -16.31
CA ASP A 334 -10.58 1.52 -16.92
C ASP A 334 -10.91 2.67 -17.88
N SER A 335 -10.78 2.42 -19.19
CA SER A 335 -11.01 3.45 -20.22
C SER A 335 -12.47 3.85 -20.36
N ASP A 336 -13.41 2.92 -20.13
CA ASP A 336 -14.84 3.19 -20.28
C ASP A 336 -15.35 4.13 -19.18
N ARG A 337 -14.68 4.11 -18.02
CA ARG A 337 -14.98 4.97 -16.87
C ARG A 337 -14.04 6.18 -16.74
N GLY A 338 -13.07 6.32 -17.65
CA GLY A 338 -12.09 7.40 -17.60
C GLY A 338 -11.08 7.30 -16.44
N ILE A 339 -10.92 6.11 -15.84
CA ILE A 339 -10.00 5.91 -14.71
C ILE A 339 -8.58 5.72 -15.27
N THR A 340 -7.74 6.74 -15.06
CA THR A 340 -6.34 6.77 -15.49
C THR A 340 -5.42 6.15 -14.44
N ASN A 341 -4.19 5.81 -14.83
CA ASN A 341 -3.12 5.41 -13.93
C ASN A 341 -2.81 6.38 -12.77
N LEU A 342 -3.11 7.68 -12.93
CA LEU A 342 -2.97 8.68 -11.86
C LEU A 342 -4.19 8.80 -10.91
N HIS A 343 -5.25 8.02 -11.08
CA HIS A 343 -6.47 8.14 -10.27
C HIS A 343 -6.28 7.68 -8.83
N VAL A 344 -5.75 6.47 -8.62
CA VAL A 344 -5.56 5.89 -7.28
C VAL A 344 -4.16 5.24 -7.21
N PRO A 345 -3.33 5.56 -6.19
CA PRO A 345 -1.96 5.06 -6.09
C PRO A 345 -1.80 3.54 -5.98
N SER A 346 -2.88 2.84 -5.63
CA SER A 346 -2.89 1.38 -5.46
C SER A 346 -3.34 0.60 -6.69
N ASP A 347 -3.76 1.28 -7.76
CA ASP A 347 -4.29 0.62 -8.95
C ASP A 347 -3.19 0.00 -9.84
N VAL A 348 -2.00 0.64 -9.90
CA VAL A 348 -0.87 0.24 -10.77
C VAL A 348 0.45 0.17 -10.02
#